data_AF-A0A519F677-F1
#
_entry.id   AF-A0A519F677-F1
#
_cell.length_a   1.000
_cell.length_b   1.000
_cell.length_c   1.000
_cell.angle_alpha   90.00
_cell.angle_beta   90.00
_cell.angle_gamma   90.00
#
_symmetry.space_group_name_H-M   'P 1'
#
loop_
_entity.id
_entity.type
_entity.pdbx_description
1 polymer ?
#
loop_
_entity_poly.entity_id
_entity_poly.type
_entity_poly.pdbx_seq_one_letter_code
_entity_poly.pdbx_strand_id
1 'polypeptide(L)'
;MNKQSPLIACALAALCATAFAKLPAPSPEAKAKAAETTARAAWAAKSDGYKLCMAQDQVAAKYRASAAAAGKPVPTATATPPCADPGPFVYAAAEPAKPIEASGAHSPAGTAAAPPST
;
A
#
# COMPACT_ATOMS: atom_id res chain seq x y z
N MET A 1 -38.66 8.59 -5.55
CA MET A 1 -37.58 9.00 -4.61
C MET A 1 -37.76 8.25 -3.30
N ASN A 2 -36.99 7.19 -3.09
CA ASN A 2 -37.11 6.29 -1.93
C ASN A 2 -36.55 6.97 -0.68
N LYS A 3 -37.44 7.56 0.12
CA LYS A 3 -37.12 8.19 1.42
C LYS A 3 -36.49 7.23 2.44
N GLN A 4 -36.48 5.92 2.17
CA GLN A 4 -35.91 4.88 3.02
C GLN A 4 -34.39 4.66 2.83
N SER A 5 -33.82 5.02 1.67
CA SER A 5 -32.38 4.87 1.40
C SER A 5 -31.46 5.64 2.38
N PRO A 6 -31.73 6.90 2.76
CA PRO A 6 -30.86 7.60 3.73
C PRO A 6 -30.98 7.02 5.14
N LEU A 7 -32.16 6.52 5.54
CA LEU A 7 -32.37 5.92 6.86
C LEU A 7 -31.64 4.58 7.00
N ILE A 8 -31.64 3.75 5.95
CA ILE A 8 -30.90 2.48 5.94
C ILE A 8 -29.40 2.74 5.95
N ALA A 9 -28.91 3.73 5.18
CA ALA A 9 -27.50 4.11 5.20
C ALA A 9 -27.04 4.64 6.56
N CYS A 10 -27.85 5.49 7.22
CA CYS A 10 -27.57 5.98 8.57
C CYS A 10 -27.64 4.87 9.62
N ALA A 11 -28.59 3.93 9.52
CA ALA A 11 -28.69 2.81 10.44
C ALA A 11 -27.48 1.85 10.32
N LEU A 12 -27.00 1.61 9.09
CA LEU A 12 -25.82 0.78 8.86
C LEU A 12 -24.53 1.46 9.38
N ALA A 13 -24.39 2.77 9.17
CA ALA A 13 -23.28 3.55 9.72
C ALA A 13 -23.30 3.61 11.25
N ALA A 14 -24.49 3.74 11.86
CA ALA A 14 -24.65 3.71 13.31
C ALA A 14 -24.32 2.33 13.91
N LEU A 15 -24.63 1.24 13.22
CA LEU A 15 -24.25 -0.11 13.63
C LEU A 15 -22.73 -0.35 13.54
N CYS A 16 -22.05 0.28 12.58
CA CYS A 16 -20.59 0.25 12.51
C CYS A 16 -19.91 1.09 13.60
N ALA A 17 -20.61 2.07 14.17
CA ALA A 17 -20.10 2.96 15.21
C ALA A 17 -20.24 2.39 16.64
N THR A 18 -20.95 1.28 16.86
CA THR A 18 -21.06 0.66 18.20
C THR A 18 -19.90 -0.28 18.54
N ALA A 19 -18.95 -0.48 17.62
CA ALA A 19 -17.71 -1.25 17.85
C ALA A 19 -16.57 -0.44 18.49
N PHE A 20 -16.84 0.76 19.03
CA PHE A 20 -15.86 1.54 19.79
C PHE A 20 -15.97 1.24 21.30
N ALA A 21 -15.76 -0.03 21.69
CA ALA A 21 -15.09 -0.26 22.97
C ALA A 21 -13.67 0.32 22.85
N LYS A 22 -13.01 0.70 23.95
CA LYS A 22 -11.59 1.09 23.92
C LYS A 22 -10.76 -0.13 23.53
N LEU A 23 -10.63 -0.37 22.21
CA LEU A 23 -9.82 -1.45 21.68
C LEU A 23 -8.37 -1.18 22.09
N PRO A 24 -7.67 -2.19 22.61
CA PRO A 24 -6.23 -2.06 22.81
C PRO A 24 -5.60 -1.63 21.48
N ALA A 25 -4.64 -0.71 21.56
CA ALA A 25 -3.90 -0.29 20.38
C ALA A 25 -3.43 -1.55 19.63
N PRO A 26 -3.55 -1.59 18.28
CA PRO A 26 -3.17 -2.78 17.53
C PRO A 26 -1.73 -3.11 17.87
N SER A 27 -1.50 -4.39 18.19
CA SER A 27 -0.17 -4.87 18.56
C SER A 27 0.83 -4.53 17.44
N PRO A 28 2.12 -4.37 17.76
CA PRO A 28 3.15 -4.17 16.74
C PRO A 28 3.08 -5.22 15.62
N GLU A 29 2.74 -6.47 15.96
CA GLU A 29 2.52 -7.56 15.01
C GLU A 29 1.34 -7.31 14.07
N ALA A 30 0.21 -6.82 14.59
CA ALA A 30 -0.96 -6.50 13.77
C ALA A 30 -0.67 -5.34 12.81
N LYS A 31 0.08 -4.33 13.24
CA LYS A 31 0.53 -3.22 12.37
C LYS A 31 1.48 -3.71 11.28
N ALA A 32 2.41 -4.61 11.61
CA ALA A 32 3.33 -5.19 10.64
C ALA A 32 2.58 -6.01 9.57
N LYS A 33 1.58 -6.82 9.96
CA LYS A 33 0.75 -7.58 9.02
C LYS A 33 -0.12 -6.71 8.13
N ALA A 34 -0.66 -5.61 8.66
CA ALA A 34 -1.38 -4.63 7.85
C ALA A 34 -0.44 -3.98 6.81
N ALA A 35 0.78 -3.58 7.22
CA ALA A 35 1.77 -2.99 6.32
C ALA A 35 2.22 -3.97 5.22
N GLU A 36 2.42 -5.24 5.55
CA GLU A 36 2.73 -6.29 4.55
C GLU A 36 1.58 -6.46 3.56
N THR A 37 0.33 -6.45 4.04
CA THR A 37 -0.86 -6.57 3.18
C THR A 37 -1.00 -5.38 2.24
N THR A 38 -0.80 -4.16 2.73
CA THR A 38 -0.79 -2.95 1.91
C THR A 38 0.33 -3.00 0.86
N ALA A 39 1.53 -3.41 1.24
CA ALA A 39 2.63 -3.56 0.29
C ALA A 39 2.33 -4.60 -0.80
N ARG A 40 1.75 -5.74 -0.42
CA ARG A 40 1.34 -6.79 -1.35
C ARG A 40 0.24 -6.33 -2.29
N ALA A 41 -0.75 -5.60 -1.79
CA ALA A 41 -1.81 -5.00 -2.61
C ALA A 41 -1.25 -3.97 -3.60
N ALA A 42 -0.33 -3.10 -3.16
CA ALA A 42 0.31 -2.12 -4.03
C ALA A 42 1.16 -2.79 -5.12
N TRP A 43 1.84 -3.90 -4.81
CA TRP A 43 2.55 -4.69 -5.81
C TRP A 43 1.58 -5.37 -6.79
N ALA A 44 0.52 -6.00 -6.30
CA ALA A 44 -0.49 -6.64 -7.14
C ALA A 44 -1.10 -5.66 -8.14
N ALA A 45 -1.47 -4.46 -7.70
CA ALA A 45 -1.99 -3.41 -8.57
C ALA A 45 -1.02 -3.04 -9.71
N LYS A 46 0.29 -3.02 -9.45
CA LYS A 46 1.31 -2.78 -10.49
C LYS A 46 1.43 -3.98 -11.43
N SER A 47 1.38 -5.20 -10.90
CA SER A 47 1.38 -6.44 -11.70
C SER A 47 0.18 -6.51 -12.63
N ASP A 48 -1.01 -6.15 -12.14
CA ASP A 48 -2.22 -6.10 -12.95
C ASP A 48 -2.12 -5.03 -14.05
N GLY A 49 -1.58 -3.86 -13.72
CA GLY A 49 -1.28 -2.81 -14.69
C GLY A 49 -0.31 -3.27 -15.79
N TYR A 50 0.75 -3.99 -15.41
CA TYR A 50 1.71 -4.58 -16.36
C TYR A 50 1.02 -5.58 -17.31
N LYS A 51 0.20 -6.49 -16.77
CA LYS A 51 -0.53 -7.47 -17.58
C LYS A 51 -1.54 -6.82 -18.53
N LEU A 52 -2.25 -5.79 -18.07
CA LEU A 52 -3.15 -5.03 -18.91
C LEU A 52 -2.42 -4.36 -20.07
N CYS A 53 -1.27 -3.73 -19.80
CA CYS A 53 -0.43 -3.13 -20.83
C CYS A 53 0.00 -4.17 -21.88
N MET A 54 0.51 -5.33 -21.44
CA MET A 54 0.89 -6.41 -22.35
C MET A 54 -0.28 -6.88 -23.22
N ALA A 55 -1.48 -7.00 -22.63
CA ALA A 55 -2.68 -7.42 -23.36
C ALA A 55 -3.08 -6.39 -24.42
N GLN A 56 -3.02 -5.10 -24.10
CA GLN A 56 -3.29 -4.01 -25.05
C GLN A 56 -2.29 -4.04 -26.23
N ASP A 57 -1.00 -4.22 -25.95
CA ASP A 57 0.03 -4.31 -26.97
C ASP A 57 -0.17 -5.53 -27.88
N GLN A 58 -0.52 -6.68 -27.31
CA GLN A 58 -0.82 -7.88 -28.09
C GLN A 58 -2.05 -7.69 -28.98
N VAL A 59 -3.12 -7.09 -28.47
CA VAL A 59 -4.33 -6.79 -29.28
C VAL A 59 -4.00 -5.83 -30.41
N ALA A 60 -3.25 -4.76 -30.13
CA ALA A 60 -2.84 -3.79 -31.15
C ALA A 60 -1.96 -4.46 -32.23
N ALA A 61 -1.02 -5.31 -31.84
CA ALA A 61 -0.19 -6.07 -32.77
C ALA A 61 -1.02 -7.02 -33.64
N LYS A 62 -1.94 -7.78 -33.04
CA LYS A 62 -2.85 -8.68 -33.76
C LYS A 62 -3.73 -7.93 -34.76
N TYR A 63 -4.30 -6.81 -34.36
CA TYR A 63 -5.11 -5.98 -35.24
C TYR A 63 -4.31 -5.50 -36.46
N ARG A 64 -3.10 -4.95 -36.24
CA ARG A 64 -2.25 -4.47 -37.34
C ARG A 64 -1.83 -5.61 -38.26
N ALA A 65 -1.48 -6.77 -37.72
CA ALA A 65 -1.15 -7.95 -38.52
C ALA A 65 -2.33 -8.40 -39.39
N SER A 66 -3.54 -8.45 -38.82
CA SER A 66 -4.76 -8.80 -39.56
C SER A 66 -5.12 -7.75 -40.63
N ALA A 67 -4.95 -6.46 -40.33
CA ALA A 67 -5.17 -5.39 -41.30
C ALA A 67 -4.19 -5.47 -42.48
N ALA A 68 -2.89 -5.71 -42.19
CA ALA A 68 -1.87 -5.93 -43.20
C ALA A 68 -2.18 -7.15 -44.08
N ALA A 69 -2.56 -8.28 -43.46
CA ALA A 69 -2.93 -9.49 -44.18
C ALA A 69 -4.17 -9.31 -45.06
N ALA A 70 -5.10 -8.45 -44.64
CA ALA A 70 -6.29 -8.10 -45.41
C ALA A 70 -6.06 -7.00 -46.47
N GLY A 71 -4.81 -6.55 -46.68
CA GLY A 71 -4.49 -5.46 -47.60
C GLY A 71 -5.10 -4.11 -47.23
N LYS A 72 -5.51 -3.93 -45.97
CA LYS A 72 -6.09 -2.69 -45.47
C LYS A 72 -4.98 -1.73 -45.02
N PRO A 73 -5.19 -0.40 -45.09
CA PRO A 73 -4.27 0.56 -44.53
C PRO A 73 -4.00 0.26 -43.05
N VAL A 74 -2.72 0.14 -42.67
CA VAL A 74 -2.30 -0.07 -41.28
C VAL A 74 -1.99 1.31 -40.69
N PRO A 75 -2.72 1.74 -39.64
CA PRO A 75 -2.44 3.02 -38.98
C PRO A 75 -1.02 3.02 -38.38
N THR A 76 -0.31 4.14 -38.55
CA THR A 76 0.98 4.36 -37.89
C THR A 76 0.82 4.23 -36.38
N ALA A 77 1.71 3.45 -35.75
CA ALA A 77 1.66 3.26 -34.30
C ALA A 77 2.04 4.57 -33.58
N THR A 78 1.14 5.07 -32.75
CA THR A 78 1.49 6.10 -31.75
C THR A 78 2.46 5.49 -30.76
N ALA A 79 3.57 6.19 -30.48
CA ALA A 79 4.54 5.73 -29.49
C ALA A 79 3.89 5.69 -28.10
N THR A 80 3.78 4.49 -27.53
CA THR A 80 3.40 4.27 -26.15
C THR A 80 4.65 4.00 -25.31
N PRO A 81 4.67 4.41 -24.03
CA PRO A 81 5.72 3.97 -23.13
C PRO A 81 5.72 2.44 -23.01
N PRO A 82 6.89 1.80 -22.81
CA PRO A 82 6.96 0.36 -22.65
C PRO A 82 6.25 -0.11 -21.37
N CYS A 83 5.68 -1.31 -21.40
CA CYS A 83 5.10 -1.93 -20.22
C CYS A 83 6.19 -2.18 -19.15
N ALA A 84 6.02 -1.57 -17.97
CA ALA A 84 6.98 -1.71 -16.87
C ALA A 84 6.64 -2.93 -15.99
N ASP A 85 7.59 -3.87 -15.90
CA ASP A 85 7.48 -5.02 -15.00
C ASP A 85 7.74 -4.57 -13.55
N PRO A 86 6.81 -4.81 -12.59
CA PRO A 86 7.04 -4.49 -11.19
C PRO A 86 8.13 -5.32 -10.52
N GLY A 87 8.61 -6.39 -11.16
CA GLY A 87 9.58 -7.32 -10.60
C GLY A 87 9.01 -8.18 -9.47
N PRO A 88 9.84 -8.99 -8.80
CA PRO A 88 9.40 -9.81 -7.69
C PRO A 88 8.94 -8.95 -6.50
N PHE A 89 7.93 -9.42 -5.77
CA PHE A 89 7.52 -8.77 -4.54
C PHE A 89 8.62 -8.92 -3.48
N VAL A 90 9.18 -7.79 -3.03
CA VAL A 90 10.16 -7.73 -1.94
C VAL A 90 9.57 -6.84 -0.85
N TYR A 91 9.38 -7.42 0.34
CA TYR A 91 8.95 -6.68 1.53
C TYR A 91 10.10 -6.64 2.53
N ALA A 92 10.72 -5.47 2.67
CA ALA A 92 11.55 -5.17 3.83
C ALA A 92 10.61 -4.66 4.93
N ALA A 93 10.43 -5.46 5.99
CA ALA A 93 9.70 -4.99 7.16
C ALA A 93 10.39 -3.74 7.70
N ALA A 94 9.65 -2.64 7.86
CA ALA A 94 10.18 -1.48 8.55
C ALA A 94 10.56 -1.92 9.96
N GLU A 95 11.83 -1.71 10.33
CA GLU A 95 12.32 -1.95 11.68
C GLU A 95 11.38 -1.20 12.64
N PRO A 96 10.89 -1.85 13.72
CA PRO A 96 10.00 -1.18 14.65
C PRO A 96 10.72 0.08 15.12
N ALA A 97 10.12 1.25 14.86
CA ALA A 97 10.65 2.51 15.35
C ALA A 97 10.89 2.32 16.85
N LYS A 98 12.17 2.35 17.25
CA LYS A 98 12.57 2.36 18.66
C LYS A 98 11.67 3.40 19.33
N PRO A 99 10.96 3.07 20.42
CA PRO A 99 10.07 4.01 21.07
C PRO A 99 10.79 5.34 21.24
N ILE A 100 10.22 6.40 20.66
CA ILE A 100 10.74 7.74 20.86
C ILE A 100 10.44 8.04 22.32
N GLU A 101 11.42 7.80 23.20
CA GLU A 101 11.39 8.27 24.57
C GLU A 101 11.45 9.80 24.55
N ALA A 102 10.29 10.41 24.33
CA ALA A 102 10.07 11.82 24.50
C ALA A 102 9.30 12.02 25.80
N SER A 103 10.04 12.19 26.90
CA SER A 103 9.82 13.25 27.90
C SER A 103 10.96 13.21 28.91
N GLY A 104 11.62 14.36 29.07
CA GLY A 104 12.79 14.54 29.92
C GLY A 104 12.49 14.63 31.42
N ALA A 105 13.59 14.82 32.16
CA ALA A 105 13.75 14.84 33.62
C ALA A 105 13.60 13.43 34.23
N HIS A 106 14.63 12.80 34.80
CA HIS A 106 15.67 13.33 35.67
C HIS A 106 16.97 12.55 35.45
N SER A 107 18.08 13.23 35.24
CA SER A 107 19.36 12.70 35.70
C SER A 107 19.34 12.72 37.23
N PRO A 108 19.56 11.61 37.95
CA PRO A 108 20.23 11.73 39.23
C PRO A 108 21.69 12.07 38.96
N ALA A 109 22.25 13.00 39.71
CA ALA A 109 23.67 13.32 39.69
C ALA A 109 24.48 12.02 39.89
N GLY A 110 25.51 11.82 39.07
CA GLY A 110 26.47 10.74 39.29
C GLY A 110 27.09 10.89 40.67
N THR A 111 26.80 9.95 41.56
CA THR A 111 27.44 9.84 42.87
C THR A 111 28.95 9.74 42.67
N ALA A 112 29.70 10.70 43.22
CA ALA A 112 31.15 10.68 43.22
C ALA A 112 31.68 9.39 43.86
N ALA A 113 32.47 8.63 43.11
CA ALA A 113 33.17 7.46 43.62
C ALA A 113 34.51 7.89 44.25
N ALA A 114 34.56 7.79 45.59
CA ALA A 114 35.75 7.72 46.47
C ALA A 114 36.61 9.01 46.68
N PRO A 115 37.17 9.21 47.90
CA PRO A 115 37.91 10.42 48.27
C PRO A 115 39.36 10.44 47.74
N PRO A 116 39.98 11.62 47.59
CA PRO A 116 41.39 11.71 47.21
C PRO A 116 42.27 11.22 48.36
N SER A 117 43.07 10.17 48.11
CA SER A 117 44.23 9.89 48.95
C SER A 117 45.44 10.65 48.41
N THR A 118 46.17 11.24 49.35
CA THR A 118 47.39 12.06 49.22
C THR A 118 48.56 11.31 48.60
#